data_AF-A0A7X8ZTK1-F1
#
_entry.id   AF-A0A7X8ZTK1-F1
#
_cell.length_a   1.000
_cell.length_b   1.000
_cell.length_c   1.000
_cell.angle_alpha   90.00
_cell.angle_beta   90.00
_cell.angle_gamma   90.00
#
_symmetry.space_group_name_H-M   'P 1'
#
loop_
_entity.id
_entity.type
_entity.pdbx_description
1 polymer ?
#
loop_
_entity_poly.entity_id
_entity_poly.type
_entity_poly.pdbx_seq_one_letter_code
_entity_poly.pdbx_strand_id
1 'polypeptide(L)' 'MKCSCGNVIKTKTTARSMEVEICSACHPFFTGTQKVVDTAGRIERFKKRYSLEQ' A
#
# COMPACT_ATOMS: atom_id res chain seq x y z
N MET A 1 16.74 -14.07 1.97
CA MET A 1 15.37 -13.63 1.62
C MET A 1 15.48 -12.60 0.51
N LYS A 2 15.06 -12.93 -0.72
CA LYS A 2 15.04 -12.00 -1.85
C LYS A 2 13.62 -11.48 -2.04
N CYS A 3 13.46 -10.16 -2.05
CA CYS A 3 12.19 -9.52 -2.37
C CYS A 3 12.05 -9.35 -3.89
N SER A 4 10.83 -9.42 -4.43
CA SER A 4 10.54 -9.07 -5.84
C SER A 4 10.96 -7.64 -6.22
N CYS A 5 11.09 -6.79 -5.21
CA CYS A 5 11.60 -5.43 -5.31
C CYS A 5 13.14 -5.31 -5.38
N GLY A 6 13.87 -6.42 -5.41
CA GLY A 6 15.34 -6.46 -5.45
C GLY A 6 16.03 -6.32 -4.10
N ASN A 7 15.29 -6.04 -3.02
CA ASN A 7 15.87 -5.93 -1.69
C ASN A 7 16.29 -7.31 -1.13
N VAL A 8 17.49 -7.39 -0.54
CA VAL A 8 18.04 -8.62 0.05
C VAL A 8 18.10 -8.47 1.56
N ILE A 9 17.17 -9.14 2.25
CA ILE A 9 17.11 -9.10 3.71
C ILE A 9 17.99 -10.22 4.26
N LYS A 10 18.99 -9.82 5.06
CA LYS A 10 19.90 -10.73 5.78
C LYS A 10 19.25 -11.19 7.08
N THR A 11 18.38 -12.19 6.98
CA THR A 11 17.74 -12.82 8.14
C THR A 11 18.28 -14.24 8.33
N LYS A 12 18.50 -14.66 9.58
CA LYS A 12 18.79 -16.07 9.90
C LYS A 12 17.50 -16.87 9.65
N THR A 13 17.54 -17.78 8.69
CA THR A 13 16.41 -18.65 8.35
C THR A 13 16.87 -20.09 8.28
N THR A 14 15.99 -21.03 8.66
CA THR A 14 16.21 -22.48 8.51
C THR A 14 15.92 -22.97 7.09
N ALA A 15 15.25 -22.18 6.24
CA ALA A 15 15.00 -22.52 4.85
C ALA A 15 16.14 -22.04 3.94
N ARG A 16 16.57 -22.87 2.98
CA ARG A 16 17.68 -22.58 2.05
C ARG A 16 17.39 -21.42 1.08
N SER A 17 16.13 -21.22 0.69
CA SER A 17 15.70 -20.14 -0.21
C SER A 17 14.36 -19.59 0.24
N MET A 18 14.25 -18.27 0.31
CA MET A 18 13.01 -17.56 0.64
C MET A 18 12.86 -16.40 -0.33
N GLU A 19 11.80 -16.47 -1.14
CA GLU A 19 11.35 -15.42 -2.05
C GLU A 19 10.10 -14.78 -1.46
N VAL A 20 10.05 -13.46 -1.44
CA VAL A 20 8.97 -12.71 -0.78
C VAL A 20 8.50 -11.61 -1.71
N GLU A 21 7.19 -11.50 -1.91
CA GLU A 21 6.64 -10.56 -2.89
C GLU A 21 6.71 -9.09 -2.41
N ILE A 22 6.61 -8.87 -1.10
CA ILE A 22 6.59 -7.52 -0.51
C ILE A 22 7.46 -7.47 0.74
N CYS A 23 8.35 -6.49 0.83
CA CYS A 23 9.18 -6.26 2.02
C CYS A 23 8.92 -4.89 2.65
N SER A 24 9.50 -4.65 3.83
CA SER A 24 9.35 -3.37 4.55
C SER A 24 9.79 -2.14 3.74
N ALA A 25 10.70 -2.31 2.78
CA ALA A 25 11.12 -1.21 1.90
C ALA A 25 10.08 -0.86 0.81
N CYS A 26 9.10 -1.75 0.56
CA CYS A 26 8.16 -1.60 -0.56
C CYS A 26 6.69 -1.72 -0.17
N HIS A 27 6.38 -2.13 1.07
CA HIS A 27 5.00 -2.18 1.51
C HIS A 27 4.48 -0.74 1.65
N PRO A 28 3.36 -0.37 0.98
CA PRO A 28 2.78 0.98 0.98
C PRO A 28 2.51 1.56 2.37
N PHE A 29 2.41 0.68 3.37
CA PHE A 29 2.31 1.02 4.78
C PHE A 29 3.58 1.69 5.33
N PHE A 30 4.76 1.21 4.96
CA PHE A 30 6.06 1.74 5.43
C PHE A 30 6.58 2.89 4.57
N THR A 31 6.25 2.91 3.27
CA THR A 31 6.68 3.98 2.35
C THR A 31 5.82 5.25 2.45
N GLY A 32 4.89 5.31 3.41
CA GLY A 32 4.19 6.55 3.78
C GLY A 32 3.13 7.04 2.78
N THR A 33 2.99 6.43 1.62
CA THR A 33 1.90 6.71 0.67
C THR A 33 0.68 5.88 1.04
N GLN A 34 0.22 5.97 2.29
CA GLN A 34 -1.19 5.71 2.56
C GLN A 34 -1.92 6.79 1.78
N LYS A 35 -2.52 6.41 0.65
CA LYS A 35 -3.55 7.22 0.01
C LYS A 35 -4.55 7.54 1.11
N VAL A 36 -4.48 8.75 1.64
CA VAL A 36 -5.57 9.35 2.40
C VAL A 36 -6.75 9.16 1.49
N VAL A 37 -7.65 8.26 1.86
CA VAL A 37 -8.88 8.03 1.10
C VAL A 37 -9.62 9.34 1.20
N ASP A 38 -9.47 10.12 0.13
CA ASP A 38 -9.76 11.53 0.05
C ASP A 38 -11.18 11.77 0.57
N THR A 39 -11.28 12.41 1.73
CA THR A 39 -12.56 12.75 2.37
C THR A 39 -13.43 13.58 1.42
N ALA A 40 -12.80 14.27 0.45
CA ALA A 40 -13.46 14.99 -0.62
C ALA A 40 -14.36 14.09 -1.49
N GLY A 41 -13.95 12.85 -1.80
CA GLY A 41 -14.72 11.95 -2.66
C GLY A 41 -16.03 11.44 -2.04
N ARG A 42 -16.14 11.42 -0.70
CA ARG A 42 -17.41 11.09 -0.02
C ARG A 42 -18.41 12.23 -0.11
N ILE A 43 -17.96 13.49 0.01
CA ILE A 43 -18.80 14.68 -0.11
C ILE A 43 -19.31 14.80 -1.56
N GLU A 44 -18.45 14.57 -2.54
CA GLU A 44 -18.81 14.63 -3.96
C GLU A 44 -19.85 13.55 -4.34
N ARG A 45 -19.71 12.32 -3.80
CA ARG A 45 -20.72 11.25 -3.96
C ARG A 45 -22.04 11.52 -3.23
N PHE A 46 -22.00 12.30 -2.14
CA PHE A 46 -23.21 12.74 -1.44
C PHE A 46 -23.93 13.82 -2.24
N LYS A 47 -23.22 14.86 -2.70
CA LYS A 47 -23.75 15.92 -3.57
C LYS A 47 -24.39 15.35 -4.85
N LYS A 48 -23.73 14.38 -5.50
CA LYS A 48 -24.23 13.70 -6.71
C LYS A 48 -25.48 12.85 -6.48
N ARG A 49 -25.69 12.33 -5.26
CA ARG A 49 -26.89 11.53 -4.92
C ARG A 49 -28.11 12.37 -4.57
N TYR A 50 -27.90 13.58 -4.07
CA TYR A 50 -28.98 14.48 -3.66
C TYR A 50 -29.33 15.55 -4.70
N SER A 51 -28.73 15.48 -5.90
CA SER A 51 -28.95 16.45 -6.99
C SER A 51 -28.89 17.91 -6.53
N LEU A 52 -28.06 18.20 -5.52
CA LEU A 52 -27.75 19.56 -5.07
C LEU A 52 -26.69 20.13 -6.03
N GLU A 53 -27.03 20.17 -7.31
CA GLU A 53 -26.28 20.90 -8.33
C GLU A 53 -26.94 22.28 -8.48
N GLN A 54 -26.19 23.31 -8.09
CA GLN A 54 -26.36 24.69 -8.52
C GLN A 54 -25.25 24.98 -9.52
#